data_AF-K1SZ18-F1
#
_entry.id   AF-K1SZ18-F1
#
_cell.length_a   1.000
_cell.length_b   1.000
_cell.length_c   1.000
_cell.angle_alpha   90.00
_cell.angle_beta   90.00
_cell.angle_gamma   90.00
#
_symmetry.space_group_name_H-M   'P 1'
#
loop_
_entity.id
_entity.type
_entity.pdbx_description
1 polymer ?
#
loop_
_entity_poly.entity_id
_entity_poly.type
_entity_poly.pdbx_seq_one_letter_code
_entity_poly.pdbx_strand_id
1 'polypeptide(L)'
;MKVEKNKMVAVDYKLTVDGAIADQSQPGAPLEFICGTGMLLPKFEEAILGKEPGEKVAFTLSPKDGYGEVIAEAIVDLPKNTFMVDGKLAEDILFAGSQVPMSDAQGNRMIGTIKEVGEETVKMDFNHP
;
A
#
# COMPACT_ATOMS: atom_id res chain seq x y z
N MET A 1 -8.07 -30.07 -0.26
CA MET A 1 -6.64 -29.92 -0.62
C MET A 1 -6.11 -28.76 0.18
N LYS A 2 -4.97 -28.90 0.87
CA LYS A 2 -4.41 -27.86 1.74
C LYS A 2 -3.57 -26.85 0.95
N VAL A 3 -3.43 -25.65 1.51
CA VAL A 3 -2.48 -24.63 1.05
C VAL A 3 -1.06 -25.15 1.25
N GLU A 4 -0.29 -25.19 0.17
CA GLU A 4 1.11 -25.65 0.15
C GLU A 4 1.92 -24.81 -0.84
N LYS A 5 3.24 -24.87 -0.73
CA LYS A 5 4.17 -24.17 -1.63
C LYS A 5 3.94 -24.57 -3.09
N ASN A 6 4.06 -23.59 -3.98
CA ASN A 6 3.85 -23.69 -5.44
C ASN A 6 2.43 -24.06 -5.87
N LYS A 7 1.43 -23.87 -5.00
CA LYS A 7 0.01 -24.02 -5.36
C LYS A 7 -0.64 -22.66 -5.57
N MET A 8 -1.56 -22.63 -6.53
CA MET A 8 -2.48 -21.50 -6.71
C MET A 8 -3.50 -21.50 -5.58
N VAL A 9 -3.65 -20.37 -4.92
CA VAL A 9 -4.56 -20.17 -3.79
C VAL A 9 -5.37 -18.90 -4.06
N ALA A 10 -6.67 -18.98 -3.80
CA ALA A 10 -7.58 -17.84 -3.84
C ALA A 10 -8.04 -17.54 -2.41
N VAL A 11 -7.92 -16.28 -1.98
CA VAL A 11 -8.34 -15.84 -0.65
C VAL A 11 -9.24 -14.62 -0.73
N ASP A 12 -10.34 -14.66 0.03
CA ASP A 12 -11.03 -13.45 0.42
C ASP A 12 -10.33 -12.87 1.65
N TYR A 13 -9.96 -11.59 1.59
CA TYR A 13 -9.24 -10.94 2.67
C TYR A 13 -9.81 -9.56 2.97
N LYS A 14 -9.55 -9.13 4.20
CA LYS A 14 -9.80 -7.76 4.67
C LYS A 14 -8.62 -7.35 5.52
N LEU A 15 -7.95 -6.29 5.11
CA LEU A 15 -6.88 -5.63 5.84
C LEU A 15 -7.46 -4.42 6.57
N THR A 16 -7.20 -4.35 7.87
CA THR A 16 -7.56 -3.20 8.70
C THR A 16 -6.33 -2.59 9.34
N VAL A 17 -6.24 -1.27 9.31
CA VAL A 17 -5.21 -0.47 9.98
C VAL A 17 -5.93 0.49 10.92
N ASP A 18 -5.57 0.47 12.20
CA ASP A 18 -6.19 1.30 13.26
C ASP A 18 -7.73 1.26 13.29
N GLY A 19 -8.30 0.10 12.93
CA GLY A 19 -9.76 -0.12 12.89
C GLY A 19 -10.46 0.36 11.62
N ALA A 20 -9.75 1.02 10.70
CA ALA A 20 -10.24 1.36 9.37
C ALA A 20 -9.86 0.27 8.36
N ILE A 21 -10.72 0.03 7.36
CA ILE A 21 -10.39 -0.89 6.25
C ILE A 21 -9.38 -0.18 5.34
N ALA A 22 -8.16 -0.71 5.27
CA ALA A 22 -7.13 -0.20 4.36
C ALA A 22 -7.26 -0.87 2.98
N ASP A 23 -7.57 -2.17 2.96
CA ASP A 23 -7.73 -2.93 1.71
C ASP A 23 -8.64 -4.15 1.91
N GLN A 24 -9.30 -4.62 0.86
CA GLN A 24 -10.13 -5.83 0.88
C GLN A 24 -10.35 -6.39 -0.53
N SER A 25 -10.50 -7.71 -0.64
CA SER A 25 -10.93 -8.34 -1.88
C SER A 25 -12.34 -7.89 -2.27
N GLN A 26 -12.60 -7.74 -3.57
CA GLN A 26 -13.94 -7.44 -4.05
C GLN A 26 -14.83 -8.69 -4.02
N PRO A 27 -16.14 -8.55 -3.77
CA PRO A 27 -17.05 -9.69 -3.82
C PRO A 27 -16.99 -10.42 -5.16
N GLY A 28 -16.62 -11.70 -5.14
CA GLY A 28 -16.48 -12.52 -6.34
C GLY A 28 -15.16 -12.36 -7.10
N ALA A 29 -14.24 -11.54 -6.61
CA ALA A 29 -12.88 -11.41 -7.11
C ALA A 29 -11.87 -11.64 -5.96
N PRO A 30 -11.67 -12.91 -5.55
CA PRO A 30 -10.70 -13.24 -4.51
C PRO A 30 -9.29 -12.93 -5.00
N LEU A 31 -8.39 -12.68 -4.06
CA LEU A 31 -6.98 -12.50 -4.38
C LEU A 31 -6.37 -13.85 -4.73
N GLU A 32 -5.96 -14.00 -5.98
CA GLU A 32 -5.30 -15.21 -6.47
C GLU A 32 -3.79 -15.02 -6.52
N PHE A 33 -3.04 -15.96 -5.94
CA PHE A 33 -1.59 -15.94 -5.91
C PHE A 33 -1.03 -17.35 -5.81
N ILE A 34 0.27 -17.49 -6.07
CA ILE A 34 0.99 -18.75 -5.90
C ILE A 34 1.68 -18.73 -4.55
N CYS A 35 1.31 -19.63 -3.65
CA CYS A 35 1.91 -19.68 -2.31
C CYS A 35 3.41 -20.05 -2.39
N GLY A 36 4.26 -19.31 -1.69
CA GLY A 36 5.71 -19.56 -1.59
C GLY A 36 6.54 -18.96 -2.73
N THR A 37 5.97 -18.07 -3.55
CA THR A 37 6.70 -17.30 -4.57
C THR A 37 7.09 -15.89 -4.10
N GLY A 38 6.68 -15.48 -2.89
CA GLY A 38 6.94 -14.15 -2.36
C GLY A 38 6.09 -13.06 -3.00
N MET A 39 4.95 -13.42 -3.57
CA MET A 39 3.97 -12.46 -4.08
C MET A 39 3.22 -11.76 -2.95
N LEU A 40 3.11 -12.39 -1.77
CA LEU A 40 2.51 -11.82 -0.58
C LEU A 40 3.53 -11.68 0.55
N LEU A 41 3.12 -10.95 1.59
CA LEU A 41 3.89 -10.78 2.81
C LEU A 41 4.24 -12.16 3.41
N PRO A 42 5.50 -12.42 3.79
CA PRO A 42 5.91 -13.73 4.29
C PRO A 42 5.04 -14.25 5.44
N LYS A 43 4.66 -13.36 6.37
CA LYS A 43 3.77 -13.70 7.48
C LYS A 43 2.34 -14.02 7.06
N PHE A 44 1.86 -13.42 5.97
CA PHE A 44 0.57 -13.76 5.37
C PHE A 44 0.62 -15.20 4.85
N GLU A 45 1.64 -15.54 4.07
CA GLU A 45 1.80 -16.89 3.52
C GLU A 45 1.99 -17.95 4.63
N GLU A 46 2.77 -17.64 5.68
CA GLU A 46 2.93 -18.50 6.86
C GLU A 46 1.59 -18.74 7.58
N ALA A 47 0.75 -17.72 7.73
CA ALA A 47 -0.51 -17.81 8.47
C ALA A 47 -1.54 -18.74 7.81
N ILE A 48 -1.50 -18.85 6.48
CA ILE A 48 -2.43 -19.69 5.71
C ILE A 48 -1.83 -21.05 5.32
N LEU A 49 -0.54 -21.27 5.53
CA LEU A 49 0.13 -22.51 5.14
C LEU A 49 -0.50 -23.71 5.86
N GLY A 50 -0.84 -24.76 5.09
CA GLY A 50 -1.49 -25.97 5.62
C GLY A 50 -2.99 -25.85 5.89
N LYS A 51 -3.61 -24.68 5.64
CA LYS A 51 -5.06 -24.47 5.79
C LYS A 51 -5.86 -25.12 4.67
N GLU A 52 -7.09 -25.48 4.99
CA GLU A 52 -8.06 -26.02 4.04
C GLU A 52 -9.00 -24.93 3.48
N PRO A 53 -9.50 -25.10 2.24
CA PRO A 53 -10.50 -24.21 1.67
C PRO A 53 -11.71 -24.04 2.59
N GLY A 54 -12.12 -22.79 2.83
CA GLY A 54 -13.21 -22.44 3.72
C GLY A 54 -12.79 -22.18 5.17
N GLU A 55 -11.55 -22.50 5.57
CA GLU A 55 -11.02 -22.07 6.86
C GLU A 55 -10.81 -20.54 6.88
N LYS A 56 -11.09 -19.95 8.05
CA LYS A 56 -10.84 -18.53 8.31
C LYS A 56 -9.62 -18.39 9.21
N VAL A 57 -8.75 -17.44 8.87
CA VAL A 57 -7.59 -17.08 9.67
C VAL A 57 -7.63 -15.59 9.94
N ALA A 58 -7.30 -15.21 11.17
CA ALA A 58 -7.08 -13.83 11.56
C ALA A 58 -5.72 -13.75 12.25
N PHE A 59 -4.89 -12.80 11.83
CA PHE A 59 -3.58 -12.55 12.39
C PHE A 59 -3.29 -11.05 12.32
N THR A 60 -2.38 -10.59 13.17
CA THR A 60 -1.94 -9.21 13.21
C THR A 60 -0.50 -9.16 12.75
N LEU A 61 -0.19 -8.23 11.84
CA LEU A 61 1.17 -7.95 11.39
C LEU A 61 1.68 -6.72 12.13
N SER A 62 2.92 -6.77 12.59
CA SER A 62 3.62 -5.55 12.96
C SER A 62 4.00 -4.78 11.68
N PRO A 63 4.24 -3.46 11.74
CA PRO A 63 4.68 -2.70 10.57
C PRO A 63 5.91 -3.35 9.89
N LYS A 64 6.88 -3.82 10.69
CA LYS A 64 8.08 -4.53 10.22
C LYS A 64 7.79 -5.81 9.44
N ASP A 65 6.70 -6.50 9.76
CA ASP A 65 6.29 -7.75 9.09
C ASP A 65 5.38 -7.51 7.88
N GLY A 66 4.88 -6.28 7.71
CA GLY A 66 4.03 -5.84 6.62
C GLY A 66 4.81 -4.96 5.63
N TYR A 67 4.42 -3.69 5.57
CA TYR A 67 4.97 -2.72 4.62
C TYR A 67 6.20 -1.96 5.12
N GLY A 68 6.70 -2.31 6.30
CA GLY A 68 7.79 -1.61 6.98
C GLY A 68 7.28 -0.60 8.01
N GLU A 69 8.22 -0.01 8.75
CA GLU A 69 7.92 1.15 9.58
C GLU A 69 7.80 2.41 8.71
N VAL A 70 7.13 3.44 9.26
CA VAL A 70 7.14 4.76 8.62
C VAL A 70 8.57 5.24 8.52
N ILE A 71 9.02 5.41 7.29
CA ILE A 71 10.35 5.92 6.96
C ILE A 71 10.23 7.44 6.94
N ALA A 72 10.83 8.10 7.93
CA ALA A 72 10.86 9.56 7.98
C ALA A 72 11.52 10.18 6.74
N GLU A 73 12.49 9.48 6.15
CA GLU A 73 13.16 9.87 4.89
C GLU A 73 12.24 9.76 3.66
N ALA A 74 11.15 8.99 3.74
CA ALA A 74 10.10 8.96 2.70
C ALA A 74 9.11 10.14 2.84
N ILE A 75 9.29 11.01 3.83
CA ILE A 75 8.60 12.31 3.91
C ILE A 75 9.53 13.36 3.32
N VAL A 76 9.15 13.89 2.16
CA VAL A 76 10.00 14.78 1.36
C VAL A 76 9.29 16.10 1.13
N ASP A 77 10.02 17.21 1.29
CA ASP A 77 9.53 18.52 0.89
C ASP A 77 9.84 18.74 -0.60
N LEU A 78 8.80 18.80 -1.42
CA LEU A 78 8.92 19.06 -2.85
C LEU A 78 8.64 20.53 -3.15
N PRO A 79 9.37 21.15 -4.10
CA PRO A 79 9.02 22.48 -4.58
C PRO A 79 7.59 22.50 -5.11
N LYS A 80 6.82 23.53 -4.76
CA LYS A 80 5.44 23.68 -5.23
C LYS A 80 5.33 23.69 -6.76
N ASN A 81 6.40 24.13 -7.42
CA ASN A 81 6.54 24.12 -8.88
C ASN A 81 6.49 22.72 -9.51
N THR A 82 6.77 21.66 -8.75
CA THR A 82 6.65 20.25 -9.21
C THR A 82 5.19 19.87 -9.51
N PHE A 83 4.24 20.57 -8.89
CA PHE A 83 2.80 20.34 -9.06
C PHE A 83 2.17 21.28 -10.10
N MET A 84 2.99 21.88 -10.97
CA MET A 84 2.49 22.62 -12.12
C MET A 84 2.12 21.68 -13.25
N VAL A 85 0.89 21.80 -13.72
CA VAL A 85 0.36 21.12 -14.92
C VAL A 85 -0.02 22.20 -15.93
N ASP A 86 0.51 22.11 -17.15
CA ASP A 86 0.27 23.09 -18.22
C ASP A 86 0.56 24.55 -17.80
N GLY A 87 1.59 24.76 -16.98
CA GLY A 87 2.02 26.07 -16.50
C GLY A 87 1.10 26.69 -15.45
N LYS A 88 0.10 25.95 -14.94
CA LYS A 88 -0.74 26.33 -13.81
C LYS A 88 -0.51 25.39 -12.65
N LEU A 89 -0.56 25.93 -11.44
CA LEU A 89 -0.50 25.11 -10.25
C LEU A 89 -1.80 24.30 -10.14
N ALA A 90 -1.69 22.99 -9.91
CA ALA A 90 -2.84 22.12 -9.68
C ALA A 90 -3.41 22.31 -8.26
N GLU A 91 -3.98 23.49 -8.01
CA GLU A 91 -4.55 23.87 -6.71
C GLU A 91 -5.69 22.93 -6.26
N ASP A 92 -6.35 22.28 -7.21
CA ASP A 92 -7.41 21.30 -7.00
C ASP A 92 -6.93 20.04 -6.28
N ILE A 93 -5.64 19.70 -6.37
CA ILE A 93 -5.05 18.54 -5.69
C ILE A 93 -4.10 18.92 -4.55
N LEU A 94 -3.78 20.20 -4.37
CA LEU A 94 -2.83 20.69 -3.38
C LEU A 94 -3.49 21.03 -2.05
N PHE A 95 -3.94 20.00 -1.33
CA PHE A 95 -4.44 20.12 0.04
C PHE A 95 -4.02 18.90 0.86
N ALA A 96 -3.92 19.07 2.18
CA ALA A 96 -3.53 17.99 3.09
C ALA A 96 -4.51 16.80 3.00
N GLY A 97 -3.96 15.58 2.88
CA GLY A 97 -4.70 14.33 2.67
C GLY A 97 -4.92 13.96 1.21
N SER A 98 -4.59 14.83 0.25
CA SER A 98 -4.67 14.52 -1.18
C SER A 98 -3.59 13.51 -1.58
N GLN A 99 -3.97 12.52 -2.40
CA GLN A 99 -3.07 11.51 -2.94
C GLN A 99 -2.68 11.86 -4.38
N VAL A 100 -1.39 12.04 -4.63
CA VAL A 100 -0.84 12.47 -5.92
C VAL A 100 0.04 11.37 -6.51
N PRO A 101 -0.24 10.88 -7.73
CA PRO A 101 0.64 9.95 -8.41
C PRO A 101 1.92 10.66 -8.86
N MET A 102 3.06 10.11 -8.46
CA MET A 102 4.41 10.62 -8.71
C MET A 102 5.27 9.52 -9.32
N SER A 103 6.45 9.91 -9.83
CA SER A 103 7.47 8.97 -10.27
C SER A 103 8.78 9.26 -9.55
N ASP A 104 9.47 8.21 -9.12
CA ASP A 104 10.82 8.35 -8.57
C ASP A 104 11.87 8.61 -9.67
N ALA A 105 13.14 8.82 -9.29
CA ALA A 105 14.24 9.05 -10.21
C ALA A 105 14.55 7.85 -11.15
N GLN A 106 14.04 6.66 -10.83
CA GLN A 106 14.19 5.44 -11.62
C GLN A 106 12.99 5.21 -12.55
N GLY A 107 11.97 6.08 -12.51
CA GLY A 107 10.75 5.98 -13.30
C GLY A 107 9.69 5.05 -12.71
N ASN A 108 9.87 4.57 -11.48
CA ASN A 108 8.85 3.80 -10.78
C ASN A 108 7.72 4.74 -10.36
N ARG A 109 6.49 4.34 -10.65
CA ARG A 109 5.32 5.11 -10.20
C ARG A 109 5.05 4.81 -8.74
N MET A 110 4.76 5.86 -7.99
CA MET A 110 4.39 5.80 -6.58
C MET A 110 3.25 6.78 -6.30
N ILE A 111 2.53 6.56 -5.21
CA ILE A 111 1.51 7.50 -4.74
C ILE A 111 2.09 8.20 -3.51
N GLY A 112 2.10 9.53 -3.52
CA GLY A 112 2.46 10.32 -2.35
C GLY A 112 1.23 11.03 -1.78
N THR A 113 1.15 11.12 -0.47
CA THR A 113 0.07 11.84 0.23
C THR A 113 0.57 13.19 0.71
N ILE A 114 -0.14 14.27 0.40
CA ILE A 114 0.21 15.60 0.88
C ILE A 114 -0.06 15.67 2.39
N LYS A 115 0.97 15.96 3.18
CA LYS A 115 0.84 16.21 4.63
C LYS A 115 0.55 17.67 4.90
N GLU A 116 1.23 18.56 4.17
CA GLU A 116 1.18 19.99 4.40
C GLU A 116 1.51 20.75 3.11
N VAL A 117 0.82 21.86 2.89
CA VAL A 117 1.06 22.75 1.74
C VAL A 117 1.58 24.07 2.29
N GLY A 118 2.86 24.34 2.07
CA GLY A 118 3.48 25.61 2.42
C GLY A 118 3.36 26.66 1.30
N GLU A 119 4.02 27.79 1.52
CA GLU A 119 4.10 28.87 0.54
C GLU A 119 4.95 28.46 -0.67
N GLU A 120 6.14 27.92 -0.44
CA GLU A 120 7.11 27.54 -1.48
C GLU A 120 7.26 26.02 -1.70
N THR A 121 6.97 25.22 -0.68
CA THR A 121 7.14 23.75 -0.70
C THR A 121 5.87 23.02 -0.27
N VAL A 122 5.77 21.76 -0.68
CA VAL A 122 4.69 20.84 -0.32
C VAL A 122 5.33 19.62 0.33
N LYS A 123 4.92 19.33 1.56
CA LYS A 123 5.38 18.16 2.32
C LYS A 123 4.61 16.94 1.87
N MET A 124 5.31 16.00 1.24
CA MET A 124 4.75 14.77 0.68
C MET A 124 5.21 13.57 1.50
N ASP A 125 4.29 12.66 1.78
CA ASP A 125 4.53 11.39 2.46
C ASP A 125 4.37 10.25 1.45
N PHE A 126 5.49 9.58 1.17
CA PHE A 126 5.57 8.47 0.22
C PHE A 126 5.57 7.10 0.90
N ASN A 127 5.28 7.05 2.20
CA ASN A 127 5.13 5.78 2.89
C ASN A 127 3.94 4.99 2.33
N HIS A 128 4.01 3.67 2.47
CA HIS A 128 2.89 2.81 2.11
C HIS A 128 1.68 3.18 2.99
N PRO A 129 0.46 3.32 2.42
CA PRO A 129 -0.76 3.56 3.18
C PRO A 129 -1.12 2.41 4.12
#